data_AF-A0A5M9QY40-F1
#
_entry.id   AF-A0A5M9QY40-F1
#
_cell.length_a   1.000
_cell.length_b   1.000
_cell.length_c   1.000
_cell.angle_alpha   90.00
_cell.angle_beta   90.00
_cell.angle_gamma   90.00
#
_symmetry.space_group_name_H-M   'P 1'
#
loop_
_entity.id
_entity.type
_entity.pdbx_description
1 polymer ?
#
loop_
_entity_poly.entity_id
_entity_poly.type
_entity_poly.pdbx_seq_one_letter_code
_entity_poly.pdbx_strand_id
1 'polypeptide(L)'
;MTSLITTNTHPVIHEAREIERGDVIMSVSISGSEFELVEEEVYRRGESTPVDTRIALIRKVWNGTANVTAVAKHFPISDRDNAINEFVTLSQWAIAEMAVRKKSA
;
A
#
# COMPACT_ATOMS: atom_id res chain seq x y z
N MET A 1 43.86 -27.12 -21.64
CA MET A 1 42.40 -26.93 -21.75
C MET A 1 41.96 -26.10 -20.56
N THR A 2 41.78 -24.79 -20.73
CA THR A 2 41.34 -23.91 -19.64
C THR A 2 40.01 -23.33 -20.08
N SER A 3 38.92 -23.88 -19.54
CA SER A 3 37.57 -23.45 -19.82
C SER A 3 37.30 -22.15 -19.05
N LEU A 4 37.10 -21.05 -19.78
CA LEU A 4 36.61 -19.79 -19.24
C LEU A 4 35.10 -19.94 -19.03
N ILE A 5 34.68 -20.22 -17.80
CA ILE A 5 33.28 -20.10 -17.40
C ILE A 5 32.96 -18.61 -17.40
N THR A 6 32.30 -18.15 -18.46
CA THR A 6 31.70 -16.81 -18.49
C THR A 6 30.40 -16.88 -17.70
N THR A 7 30.45 -16.48 -16.43
CA THR A 7 29.25 -16.15 -15.68
C THR A 7 28.67 -14.88 -16.28
N ASN A 8 27.72 -15.05 -17.21
CA ASN A 8 26.81 -13.98 -17.60
C ASN A 8 25.93 -13.67 -16.38
N THR A 9 26.43 -12.86 -15.45
CA THR A 9 25.58 -12.13 -14.52
C THR A 9 24.80 -11.13 -15.35
N HIS A 10 23.62 -11.53 -15.83
CA HIS A 10 22.61 -10.59 -16.26
C HIS A 10 22.39 -9.61 -15.10
N PRO A 11 22.62 -8.30 -15.28
CA PRO A 11 22.21 -7.34 -14.28
C PRO A 11 20.69 -7.50 -14.13
N VAL A 12 20.23 -7.75 -12.91
CA VAL A 12 18.82 -7.59 -12.57
C VAL A 12 18.53 -6.11 -12.77
N ILE A 13 18.07 -5.75 -13.96
CA ILE A 13 17.51 -4.43 -14.22
C ILE A 13 16.30 -4.39 -13.30
N HIS A 14 16.38 -3.61 -12.23
CA HIS A 14 15.19 -3.19 -11.50
C HIS A 14 14.35 -2.40 -12.49
N GLU A 15 13.47 -3.09 -13.22
CA GLU A 15 12.49 -2.46 -14.09
C GLU A 15 11.77 -1.42 -13.22
N ALA A 16 11.96 -0.14 -13.53
CA ALA A 16 11.27 0.92 -12.82
C ALA A 16 9.76 0.65 -12.96
N ARG A 17 9.07 0.60 -11.83
CA ARG A 17 7.62 0.38 -11.80
C ARG A 17 6.92 1.69 -11.47
N GLU A 18 5.84 1.95 -12.17
CA GLU A 18 4.92 3.05 -11.89
C GLU A 18 3.66 2.45 -11.26
N ILE A 19 3.10 3.14 -10.28
CA ILE A 19 1.88 2.70 -9.59
C ILE A 19 0.83 3.75 -9.86
N GLU A 20 -0.27 3.33 -10.48
CA GLU A 20 -1.46 4.14 -10.61
C GLU A 20 -2.45 3.73 -9.53
N ARG A 21 -2.99 4.73 -8.84
CA ARG A 21 -4.00 4.52 -7.81
C ARG A 21 -5.37 4.53 -8.47
N GLY A 22 -6.06 3.40 -8.39
CA GLY A 22 -7.42 3.24 -8.87
C GLY A 22 -8.45 3.59 -7.80
N ASP A 23 -9.54 2.82 -7.79
CA ASP A 23 -10.71 3.09 -6.96
C ASP A 23 -10.44 2.93 -5.47
N VAL A 24 -11.06 3.81 -4.68
CA VAL A 24 -11.11 3.67 -3.21
C VAL A 24 -12.21 2.67 -2.87
N ILE A 25 -11.82 1.51 -2.36
CA ILE A 25 -12.73 0.45 -1.89
C ILE A 25 -13.38 0.87 -0.57
N MET A 26 -12.60 1.39 0.36
CA MET A 26 -13.06 1.86 1.68
C MET A 26 -12.24 3.06 2.15
N SER A 27 -12.86 3.96 2.90
CA SER A 27 -12.16 5.03 3.62
C SER A 27 -12.79 5.26 4.99
N VAL A 28 -11.95 5.53 6.00
CA VAL A 28 -12.39 5.96 7.33
C VAL A 28 -11.47 7.04 7.87
N SER A 29 -12.05 8.05 8.52
CA SER A 29 -11.29 9.13 9.17
C SER A 29 -11.45 9.03 10.69
N ILE A 30 -10.32 8.99 11.40
CA ILE A 30 -10.25 8.80 12.86
C ILE A 30 -9.21 9.78 13.41
N SER A 31 -9.66 10.74 14.24
CA SER A 31 -8.79 11.70 14.96
C SER A 31 -7.74 12.41 14.08
N GLY A 32 -8.10 12.82 12.86
CA GLY A 32 -7.18 13.50 11.94
C GLY A 32 -6.20 12.58 11.19
N SER A 33 -6.37 11.25 11.31
CA SER A 33 -5.80 10.25 10.40
C SER A 33 -6.90 9.75 9.46
N GLU A 34 -6.60 9.63 8.17
CA GLU A 34 -7.44 8.97 7.18
C GLU A 34 -6.83 7.62 6.82
N PHE A 35 -7.62 6.57 6.84
CA PHE A 35 -7.24 5.23 6.40
C PHE A 35 -8.04 4.91 5.16
N GLU A 36 -7.38 4.38 4.13
CA GLU A 36 -8.02 3.99 2.88
C GLU A 36 -7.58 2.59 2.47
N LEU A 37 -8.50 1.88 1.84
CA LEU A 37 -8.23 0.66 1.10
C LEU A 37 -8.49 0.97 -0.36
N VAL A 38 -7.49 0.80 -1.21
CA VAL A 38 -7.55 1.23 -2.62
C VAL A 38 -7.04 0.16 -3.54
N GLU A 39 -7.59 0.11 -4.76
CA GLU A 39 -6.99 -0.69 -5.83
C GLU A 39 -5.81 0.08 -6.43
N GLU A 40 -4.74 -0.65 -6.75
CA GLU A 40 -3.56 -0.14 -7.42
C GLU A 40 -3.27 -0.99 -8.64
N GLU A 41 -2.95 -0.32 -9.73
CA GLU A 41 -2.42 -0.93 -10.94
C GLU A 41 -0.92 -0.64 -11.02
N VAL A 42 -0.14 -1.69 -11.27
CA VAL A 42 1.31 -1.60 -11.38
C VAL A 42 1.70 -1.72 -12.84
N TYR A 43 2.50 -0.77 -13.29
CA TYR A 43 2.99 -0.68 -14.66
C TYR A 43 4.50 -0.82 -14.68
N ARG A 44 5.04 -1.37 -15.77
CA ARG A 44 6.44 -1.08 -16.11
C ARG A 44 6.51 0.33 -16.66
N ARG A 45 7.57 1.05 -16.28
CA ARG A 45 7.77 2.44 -16.70
C ARG A 45 7.73 2.57 -18.22
N GLY A 46 6.80 3.40 -18.71
CA GLY A 46 6.60 3.66 -20.14
C GLY A 46 5.71 2.64 -20.86
N GLU A 47 5.19 1.63 -20.16
CA GLU A 47 4.15 0.74 -20.68
C GLU A 47 2.76 1.24 -20.26
N SER A 48 1.77 1.07 -21.14
CA SER A 48 0.37 1.45 -20.89
C SER A 48 -0.51 0.28 -20.42
N THR A 49 0.06 -0.92 -20.30
CA THR A 49 -0.67 -2.12 -19.89
C THR A 49 -0.23 -2.48 -18.48
N PRO A 50 -1.17 -2.68 -17.53
CA PRO A 50 -0.81 -3.06 -16.18
C PRO A 50 -0.21 -4.46 -16.16
N VAL A 51 0.87 -4.62 -15.40
CA VAL A 51 1.55 -5.91 -15.18
C VAL A 51 1.08 -6.61 -13.91
N ASP A 52 0.43 -5.88 -13.00
CA ASP A 52 -0.17 -6.41 -11.78
C ASP A 52 -1.30 -5.50 -11.28
N THR A 53 -2.25 -6.08 -10.55
CA THR A 53 -3.32 -5.36 -9.85
C THR A 53 -3.38 -5.86 -8.41
N ARG A 54 -3.39 -4.92 -7.47
CA ARG A 54 -3.33 -5.22 -6.04
C ARG A 54 -4.18 -4.25 -5.24
N ILE A 55 -4.36 -4.54 -3.96
CA ILE A 55 -5.04 -3.67 -3.02
C ILE A 55 -4.01 -3.09 -2.04
N ALA A 56 -3.99 -1.78 -1.87
CA ALA A 56 -3.14 -1.09 -0.91
C ALA A 56 -3.94 -0.56 0.26
N LEU A 57 -3.46 -0.84 1.48
CA LEU A 57 -3.91 -0.19 2.69
C LEU A 57 -3.04 1.03 2.94
N ILE A 58 -3.66 2.20 2.89
CA ILE A 58 -3.00 3.50 2.98
C ILE A 58 -3.43 4.20 4.26
N ARG A 59 -2.48 4.84 4.93
CA ARG A 59 -2.75 5.77 6.03
C ARG A 59 -2.23 7.15 5.66
N LYS A 60 -3.10 8.15 5.72
CA LYS A 60 -2.75 9.57 5.62
C LYS A 60 -2.85 10.21 7.00
N VAL A 61 -1.84 10.99 7.36
CA VAL A 61 -1.81 11.70 8.64
C VAL A 61 -1.41 13.14 8.40
N TRP A 62 -2.18 14.08 8.94
CA TRP A 62 -1.78 15.47 8.99
C TRP A 62 -0.72 15.67 10.07
N ASN A 63 0.48 16.12 9.69
CA ASN A 63 1.56 16.37 10.65
C ASN A 63 1.68 17.84 11.11
N GLY A 64 0.71 18.69 10.74
CA GLY A 64 0.75 20.14 10.98
C GLY A 64 1.10 20.97 9.74
N THR A 65 1.84 20.39 8.79
CA THR A 65 2.33 21.10 7.60
C THR A 65 1.84 20.46 6.30
N ALA A 66 1.76 19.12 6.26
CA ALA A 66 1.33 18.37 5.09
C ALA A 66 0.64 17.05 5.49
N ASN A 67 -0.10 16.47 4.55
CA ASN A 67 -0.57 15.09 4.66
C ASN A 67 0.57 14.14 4.33
N VAL A 68 1.03 13.39 5.33
CA VAL A 68 1.99 12.30 5.13
C VAL A 68 1.19 11.05 4.78
N THR A 69 1.42 10.52 3.58
CA THR A 69 0.80 9.28 3.10
C THR A 69 1.79 8.15 3.24
N ALA A 70 1.38 7.07 3.90
CA ALA A 70 2.15 5.84 4.03
C ALA A 70 1.32 4.66 3.56
N VAL A 71 1.90 3.82 2.70
CA VAL A 71 1.32 2.51 2.40
C VAL A 71 1.73 1.55 3.51
N ALA A 72 0.75 1.09 4.28
CA ALA A 72 0.99 0.18 5.39
C ALA A 72 1.18 -1.25 4.90
N LYS A 73 0.40 -1.67 3.90
CA LYS A 73 0.39 -3.04 3.39
C LYS A 73 -0.19 -3.13 1.99
N HIS A 74 0.28 -4.12 1.22
CA HIS A 74 -0.32 -4.53 -0.04
C HIS A 74 -0.89 -5.95 0.08
N PHE A 75 -1.97 -6.19 -0.64
CA PHE A 75 -2.63 -7.48 -0.77
C PHE A 75 -2.79 -7.80 -2.26
N PRO A 76 -2.61 -9.07 -2.68
CA PRO A 76 -3.04 -9.48 -4.01
C PRO A 76 -4.53 -9.19 -4.21
N ILE A 77 -4.94 -8.82 -5.43
CA ILE A 77 -6.37 -8.54 -5.71
C ILE A 77 -7.27 -9.76 -5.40
N SER A 78 -6.73 -10.98 -5.52
CA SER A 78 -7.42 -12.22 -5.17
C SER A 78 -7.72 -12.38 -3.69
N ASP A 79 -7.06 -11.60 -2.81
CA ASP A 79 -7.20 -11.65 -1.35
C ASP A 79 -7.98 -10.43 -0.81
N ARG A 80 -8.92 -9.90 -1.63
CA ARG A 80 -9.70 -8.70 -1.32
C ARG A 80 -10.46 -8.77 0.00
N ASP A 81 -11.09 -9.90 0.28
CA ASP A 81 -11.88 -10.05 1.51
C ASP A 81 -11.00 -10.00 2.77
N ASN A 82 -9.79 -10.57 2.70
CA ASN A 82 -8.82 -10.47 3.78
C ASN A 82 -8.31 -9.02 3.95
N ALA A 83 -8.05 -8.32 2.84
CA ALA A 83 -7.67 -6.91 2.86
C ALA A 83 -8.75 -6.03 3.54
N ILE A 84 -10.03 -6.29 3.23
CA ILE A 84 -11.17 -5.64 3.87
C ILE A 84 -11.24 -5.97 5.36
N ASN A 85 -11.10 -7.24 5.75
CA ASN A 85 -11.14 -7.65 7.15
C ASN A 85 -10.01 -7.02 7.98
N GLU A 86 -8.81 -6.93 7.42
CA GLU A 86 -7.69 -6.28 8.08
C GLU A 86 -7.90 -4.76 8.19
N PHE A 87 -8.44 -4.13 7.14
CA PHE A 87 -8.81 -2.71 7.17
C PHE A 87 -9.83 -2.41 8.28
N VAL A 88 -10.89 -3.20 8.39
CA VAL A 88 -11.91 -3.06 9.44
C VAL A 88 -11.29 -3.25 10.82
N THR A 89 -10.46 -4.28 10.99
CA THR A 89 -9.80 -4.57 12.27
C THR A 89 -8.90 -3.42 12.71
N LEU A 90 -8.05 -2.90 11.83
CA LEU A 90 -7.15 -1.77 12.11
C LEU A 90 -7.94 -0.50 12.45
N SER A 91 -9.03 -0.24 11.71
CA SER A 91 -9.90 0.90 11.96
C SER A 91 -10.55 0.82 13.35
N GLN A 92 -11.04 -0.36 13.74
CA GLN A 92 -11.62 -0.58 15.07
C GLN A 92 -10.58 -0.37 16.18
N TRP A 93 -9.36 -0.86 16.02
CA TRP A 93 -8.27 -0.63 16.97
C TRP A 93 -7.94 0.86 17.10
N ALA A 94 -7.85 1.60 15.99
CA ALA A 94 -7.58 3.03 16.00
C ALA A 94 -8.71 3.82 16.71
N ILE A 95 -9.97 3.44 16.50
CA ILE A 95 -11.12 4.03 17.22
C ILE A 95 -11.02 3.72 18.72
N ALA A 96 -10.73 2.47 19.09
CA ALA A 96 -10.60 2.08 20.48
C ALA A 96 -9.46 2.84 21.19
N GLU A 97 -8.31 2.98 20.55
CA GLU A 97 -7.18 3.73 21.09
C GLU A 97 -7.54 5.21 21.29
N MET A 98 -8.21 5.84 20.32
CA MET A 98 -8.70 7.21 20.43
C MET A 98 -9.66 7.35 21.62
N ALA A 99 -10.59 6.40 21.80
CA ALA A 99 -11.55 6.43 22.90
C ALA A 99 -10.84 6.35 24.27
N VAL A 100 -9.81 5.50 24.40
CA VAL A 100 -8.99 5.42 25.62
C VAL A 100 -8.26 6.73 25.88
N ARG A 101 -7.63 7.32 24.86
CA ARG A 101 -6.91 8.61 25.00
C ARG A 101 -7.83 9.73 25.46
N LYS A 102 -9.05 9.80 24.92
CA LYS A 102 -10.04 10.83 25.30
C LYS A 102 -10.54 10.69 26.74
N LYS A 103 -10.59 9.47 27.29
CA LYS A 103 -10.98 9.25 28.69
C LYS A 103 -9.88 9.67 29.68
N SER A 104 -8.62 9.60 29.27
CA SER A 104 -7.45 9.89 30.11
C SER A 104 -6.98 11.35 30.06
N ALA A 105 -7.64 12.20 29.27
CA ALA A 105 -7.37 13.63 29.13
C ALA A 105 -8.46 14.45 29.84
#